data_AF-A0A365H6M4-F1
#
_entry.id   AF-A0A365H6M4-F1
#
_cell.length_a   1.000
_cell.length_b   1.000
_cell.length_c   1.000
_cell.angle_alpha   90.00
_cell.angle_beta   90.00
_cell.angle_gamma   90.00
#
_symmetry.space_group_name_H-M   'P 1'
#
loop_
_entity.id
_entity.type
_entity.pdbx_description
1 polymer ?
#
loop_
_entity_poly.entity_id
_entity_poly.type
_entity_poly.pdbx_seq_one_letter_code
_entity_poly.pdbx_strand_id
1 'polypeptide(L)'
;MVRVSKPGPSGLWSWEVRDGAGLGAVGVTDDRSRARALLARALEVAPVGATGYLCRVGLHPVRSRYEYGPVLVVGTATGGGVTWT
;
A
#
# COMPACT_ATOMS: atom_id res chain seq x y z
N MET A 1 19.75 23.41 16.46
CA MET A 1 19.84 23.49 14.98
C MET A 1 19.36 22.16 14.41
N VAL A 2 18.08 22.07 14.04
CA VAL A 2 17.50 20.83 13.50
C VAL A 2 17.67 20.86 11.98
N ARG A 3 18.42 19.91 11.42
CA ARG A 3 18.51 19.74 9.97
C ARG A 3 17.19 19.17 9.47
N VAL A 4 16.35 20.02 8.90
CA VAL A 4 15.22 19.58 8.07
C VAL A 4 15.82 19.16 6.73
N SER A 5 16.05 17.86 6.56
CA SER A 5 16.36 17.29 5.25
C SER A 5 15.18 17.63 4.32
N LYS A 6 15.44 18.31 3.20
CA LYS A 6 14.44 18.42 2.13
C LYS A 6 13.97 17.01 1.80
N PRO A 7 12.67 16.69 1.87
CA PRO A 7 12.21 15.41 1.37
C PRO A 7 12.51 15.42 -0.13
N GLY A 8 13.48 14.62 -0.57
CA GLY A 8 13.54 14.22 -1.99
C GLY A 8 12.17 13.65 -2.36
N PRO A 9 11.69 13.80 -3.61
CA PRO A 9 10.28 13.67 -3.97
C PRO A 9 9.68 12.40 -3.34
N SER A 10 9.02 12.59 -2.20
CA SER A 10 8.53 11.52 -1.34
C SER A 10 7.32 10.97 -2.07
N GLY A 11 7.54 9.88 -2.81
CA GLY A 11 6.51 9.27 -3.63
C GLY A 11 5.33 8.85 -2.77
N LEU A 12 4.13 8.96 -3.32
CA LEU A 12 2.94 8.44 -2.67
C LEU A 12 2.97 6.90 -2.74
N TRP A 13 2.30 6.25 -1.80
CA TRP A 13 2.19 4.81 -1.66
C TRP A 13 0.73 4.46 -1.52
N SER A 14 0.22 3.68 -2.46
CA SER A 14 -1.14 3.15 -2.41
C SER A 14 -1.11 1.72 -1.92
N TRP A 15 -2.10 1.38 -1.11
CA TRP A 15 -2.34 0.03 -0.65
C TRP A 15 -3.82 -0.30 -0.78
N GLU A 16 -4.11 -1.57 -1.06
CA GLU A 16 -5.47 -2.08 -1.17
C GLU A 16 -5.54 -3.53 -0.73
N VAL A 17 -6.68 -3.94 -0.19
CA VAL A 17 -7.05 -5.33 0.09
C VAL A 17 -8.13 -5.76 -0.89
N ARG A 18 -7.99 -6.96 -1.44
CA ARG A 18 -9.01 -7.61 -2.28
C ARG A 18 -9.35 -8.98 -1.75
N ASP A 19 -10.59 -9.38 -1.89
CA ASP A 19 -11.07 -10.72 -1.57
C ASP A 19 -11.97 -11.26 -2.70
N GLY A 20 -12.63 -12.40 -2.46
CA GLY A 20 -13.55 -13.01 -3.43
C GLY A 20 -14.79 -12.16 -3.75
N ALA A 21 -15.11 -11.14 -2.94
CA ALA A 21 -16.20 -10.22 -3.16
C ALA A 21 -15.77 -8.93 -3.90
N GLY A 22 -14.47 -8.66 -4.00
CA GLY A 22 -13.91 -7.56 -4.78
C GLY A 22 -12.95 -6.68 -3.99
N LEU A 23 -13.10 -5.36 -4.11
CA LEU A 23 -12.24 -4.38 -3.44
C LEU A 23 -12.70 -4.15 -2.00
N GLY A 24 -11.79 -4.34 -1.05
CA GLY A 24 -11.98 -4.08 0.37
C GLY A 24 -11.38 -2.74 0.80
N ALA A 25 -10.65 -2.74 1.92
CA ALA A 25 -10.01 -1.53 2.46
C ALA A 25 -8.87 -1.04 1.56
N VAL A 26 -8.79 0.29 1.38
CA VAL A 26 -7.76 0.94 0.55
C VAL A 26 -7.28 2.24 1.19
N GLY A 27 -6.09 2.69 0.78
CA GLY A 27 -5.58 3.99 1.21
C GLY A 27 -4.34 4.45 0.45
N VAL A 28 -3.96 5.70 0.70
CA VAL A 28 -2.74 6.33 0.16
C VAL A 28 -2.03 7.09 1.28
N THR A 29 -0.70 7.03 1.31
CA THR A 29 0.16 7.81 2.23
C THR A 29 1.49 8.13 1.57
N ASP A 30 2.17 9.15 2.05
CA ASP A 30 3.52 9.56 1.66
C ASP A 30 4.65 8.73 2.30
N ASP A 31 4.34 7.81 3.21
CA ASP A 31 5.30 6.95 3.90
C ASP A 31 5.08 5.47 3.59
N ARG A 32 6.12 4.82 3.04
CA ARG A 32 6.10 3.40 2.66
C ARG A 32 5.83 2.47 3.85
N SER A 33 6.49 2.72 4.97
CA SER A 33 6.42 1.88 6.17
C SER A 33 5.03 1.97 6.78
N ARG A 34 4.45 3.18 6.80
CA ARG A 34 3.07 3.43 7.22
C ARG A 34 2.07 2.75 6.30
N ALA A 35 2.26 2.82 4.98
CA ALA A 35 1.42 2.11 4.02
C ALA A 35 1.42 0.60 4.28
N ARG A 36 2.59 0.00 4.49
CA ARG A 36 2.72 -1.43 4.81
C ARG A 36 2.06 -1.79 6.14
N ALA A 37 2.23 -0.97 7.18
CA ALA A 37 1.61 -1.20 8.49
C ALA A 37 0.07 -1.11 8.43
N LEU A 38 -0.47 -0.15 7.67
CA LEU A 38 -1.91 -0.03 7.44
C LEU A 38 -2.46 -1.23 6.67
N LEU A 39 -1.75 -1.67 5.63
CA LEU A 39 -2.09 -2.86 4.87
C LEU A 39 -2.10 -4.12 5.75
N ALA A 40 -1.09 -4.28 6.60
CA ALA A 40 -1.01 -5.40 7.55
C ALA A 40 -2.24 -5.45 8.47
N ARG A 41 -2.58 -4.31 9.10
CA ARG A 41 -3.75 -4.18 9.96
C ARG A 41 -5.06 -4.45 9.22
N ALA A 42 -5.17 -4.02 7.97
CA ALA A 42 -6.35 -4.29 7.15
C ALA A 42 -6.48 -5.80 6.84
N LEU A 43 -5.37 -6.49 6.55
CA LEU A 43 -5.34 -7.92 6.31
C LEU A 43 -5.61 -8.76 7.57
N GLU A 44 -5.23 -8.28 8.76
CA GLU A 44 -5.49 -8.96 10.05
C GLU A 44 -6.98 -9.15 10.33
N VAL A 45 -7.83 -8.24 9.84
CA VAL A 45 -9.30 -8.30 9.99
C VAL A 45 -10.02 -8.73 8.71
N ALA A 46 -9.28 -9.01 7.64
CA ALA A 46 -9.84 -9.43 6.37
C ALA A 46 -10.18 -10.92 6.38
N PRO A 47 -11.12 -11.37 5.52
CA PRO A 47 -11.39 -12.79 5.34
C PRO A 47 -10.12 -13.57 4.94
N VAL A 48 -10.02 -14.83 5.37
CA VAL A 48 -8.95 -15.73 4.94
C VAL A 48 -8.93 -15.84 3.42
N GLY A 49 -7.74 -15.71 2.83
CA GLY A 49 -7.54 -15.67 1.38
C GLY A 49 -7.56 -14.27 0.79
N ALA A 50 -7.94 -13.24 1.55
CA ALA A 50 -7.81 -11.85 1.11
C ALA A 50 -6.34 -11.52 0.80
N THR A 51 -6.12 -10.80 -0.30
CA THR A 51 -4.80 -10.42 -0.78
C THR A 51 -4.64 -8.90 -0.74
N GLY A 52 -3.55 -8.45 -0.17
CA GLY A 52 -3.15 -7.07 -0.07
C GLY A 52 -2.08 -6.72 -1.07
N TYR A 53 -2.21 -5.57 -1.71
CA TYR A 53 -1.26 -5.05 -2.69
C TYR A 53 -0.74 -3.70 -2.22
N LEU A 54 0.56 -3.46 -2.40
CA LEU A 54 1.20 -2.18 -2.13
C LEU A 54 2.03 -1.76 -3.33
N CYS A 55 1.82 -0.53 -3.82
CA CYS A 55 2.54 0.01 -4.96
C CYS A 55 2.89 1.48 -4.74
N ARG A 56 3.92 1.94 -5.46
CA ARG A 56 4.28 3.35 -5.50
C ARG A 56 3.35 4.08 -6.47
N VAL A 57 2.90 5.27 -6.10
CA VAL A 57 2.10 6.16 -6.92
C VAL A 57 2.91 7.41 -7.25
N GLY A 58 2.91 7.77 -8.52
CA GLY A 58 3.45 9.02 -9.04
C GLY A 58 2.38 9.84 -9.75
N LEU A 59 2.64 11.13 -9.95
CA LEU A 59 1.89 11.93 -10.90
C LEU A 59 2.56 11.80 -12.27
N HIS A 60 1.78 11.55 -13.32
CA HIS A 60 2.31 11.53 -14.67
C HIS A 60 2.90 12.91 -15.00
N PRO A 61 4.12 13.01 -15.56
CA PRO A 61 4.84 14.29 -15.70
C PRO A 61 4.13 15.31 -16.60
N VAL A 62 3.31 14.82 -17.53
CA VAL A 62 2.64 15.65 -18.56
C VAL A 62 1.10 15.64 -18.45
N ARG A 63 0.50 14.64 -17.82
CA ARG A 63 -0.96 14.43 -17.82
C ARG A 63 -1.45 14.50 -16.39
N SER A 64 -2.60 15.10 -16.16
CA SER A 64 -3.23 15.14 -14.82
C SER A 64 -3.82 13.77 -14.45
N ARG A 65 -2.96 12.76 -14.28
CA ARG A 65 -3.34 11.40 -13.87
C ARG A 65 -2.27 10.80 -12.96
N TYR A 66 -2.73 9.92 -12.06
CA TYR A 66 -1.83 9.10 -11.26
C TYR A 66 -1.31 7.91 -12.08
N GLU A 67 -0.05 7.57 -11.85
CA GLU A 67 0.58 6.36 -12.36
C GLU A 67 0.92 5.45 -11.20
N TYR A 68 0.49 4.20 -11.31
CA TYR A 68 0.76 3.16 -10.35
C TYR A 68 1.95 2.35 -10.87
N GLY A 69 3.02 2.32 -10.09
CA GLY A 69 4.19 1.50 -10.35
C GLY A 69 3.91 0.00 -10.13
N PRO A 70 4.93 -0.85 -10.29
CA PRO A 70 4.79 -2.27 -10.00
C PRO A 70 4.37 -2.49 -8.54
N VAL A 71 3.63 -3.58 -8.31
CA VAL A 71 3.35 -4.07 -6.95
C VAL A 71 4.67 -4.45 -6.30
N LEU A 72 4.95 -3.88 -5.13
CA LEU A 72 6.20 -4.08 -4.40
C LEU A 72 6.07 -5.05 -3.22
N VAL A 73 4.85 -5.24 -2.72
CA VAL A 73 4.57 -6.16 -1.60
C VAL A 73 3.21 -6.79 -1.86
N VAL A 74 3.15 -8.11 -1.72
CA VAL A 74 1.90 -8.86 -1.68
C VAL A 74 1.77 -9.51 -0.31
N GLY A 75 0.68 -9.23 0.38
CA GLY A 75 0.33 -9.86 1.65
C GLY A 75 -0.91 -10.73 1.48
N THR A 76 -1.00 -11.85 2.18
CA THR A 76 -2.20 -12.71 2.17
C THR A 76 -2.66 -12.96 3.58
N ALA A 77 -3.95 -12.72 3.83
CA ALA A 77 -4.62 -13.07 5.07
C ALA A 77 -4.78 -14.60 5.17
N THR A 78 -4.32 -15.16 6.26
CA THR A 78 -4.38 -16.60 6.57
C THR A 78 -5.06 -16.80 7.92
N GLY A 79 -5.47 -18.03 8.23
CA GLY A 79 -6.06 -18.34 9.54
C GLY A 79 -5.10 -18.09 10.73
N GLY A 80 -3.80 -17.90 10.49
CA GLY A 80 -2.79 -17.63 11.51
C GLY A 80 -2.20 -16.21 11.49
N GLY A 81 -2.76 -15.29 10.69
CA GLY A 81 -2.23 -13.93 10.51
C GLY A 81 -1.91 -13.61 9.05
N VAL A 82 -0.87 -12.81 8.79
CA VAL A 82 -0.55 -12.34 7.43
C VAL A 82 0.77 -12.94 6.94
N THR A 83 0.75 -13.55 5.75
CA THR A 83 1.96 -14.01 5.05
C THR A 83 2.36 -12.98 4.00
N TRP A 84 3.67 -12.73 3.83
CA TRP A 84 4.20 -11.76 2.88
C TRP A 84 5.06 -12.44 1.81
N THR A 85 4.94 -11.96 0.58
CA THR A 85 5.77 -12.33 -0.58
C THR A 85 6.34 -11.09 -1.26
#